data_AF-A0A2G8SAQ2-F1
#
_entry.id   AF-A0A2G8SAQ2-F1
#
_cell.length_a   1.000
_cell.length_b   1.000
_cell.length_c   1.000
_cell.angle_alpha   90.00
_cell.angle_beta   90.00
_cell.angle_gamma   90.00
#
_symmetry.space_group_name_H-M   'P 1'
#
loop_
_entity.id
_entity.type
_entity.pdbx_description
1 polymer ?
#
loop_
_entity_poly.entity_id
_entity_poly.type
_entity_poly.pdbx_seq_one_letter_code
_entity_poly.pdbx_strand_id
1 'polypeptide(L)'
;MGTVDALGEEDIQRAHSFLNILSVFEAEIACQNKSWRRVLEVIDERTSMAIVDLGTFEAITDLLWVQKDCPAEVLLAALEAILHASLDRSALSVDKFSRWLRAICTILLSRNLTADRMKAIGYVEQAVGVLQEHSEEGDPQAYPMDERHWLMGTVYNTGIECLHMSFLDEAKRWFEAAATICRYIPDGEARAERVSKTYASLLARYGG
;
A
#
# COMPACT_ATOMS: atom_id res chain seq x y z
N MET A 1 -35.26 31.00 -1.53
CA MET A 1 -34.62 30.56 -2.78
C MET A 1 -33.42 29.68 -2.46
N GLY A 2 -33.61 28.62 -1.65
CA GLY A 2 -32.52 27.76 -1.14
C GLY A 2 -32.93 26.31 -0.88
N THR A 3 -34.13 25.90 -1.31
CA THR A 3 -34.68 24.56 -1.08
C THR A 3 -34.75 23.69 -2.34
N VAL A 4 -34.66 24.29 -3.54
CA VAL A 4 -34.72 23.56 -4.81
C VAL A 4 -33.35 22.99 -5.20
N ASP A 5 -32.26 23.69 -4.88
CA ASP A 5 -30.88 23.18 -5.07
C ASP A 5 -30.57 21.99 -4.13
N ALA A 6 -31.00 22.07 -2.87
CA ALA A 6 -30.76 21.04 -1.87
C ALA A 6 -31.41 19.68 -2.23
N LEU A 7 -32.59 19.71 -2.86
CA LEU A 7 -33.25 18.49 -3.34
C LEU A 7 -32.48 17.82 -4.49
N GLY A 8 -31.83 18.60 -5.35
CA GLY A 8 -30.99 18.09 -6.45
C GLY A 8 -29.69 17.46 -5.93
N GLU A 9 -29.05 18.06 -4.94
CA GLU A 9 -27.84 17.52 -4.31
C GLU A 9 -28.11 16.20 -3.58
N GLU A 10 -29.23 16.08 -2.86
CA GLU A 10 -29.62 14.85 -2.17
C GLU A 10 -29.86 13.69 -3.15
N ASP A 11 -30.52 13.95 -4.27
CA ASP A 11 -30.78 12.92 -5.28
C ASP A 11 -29.49 12.50 -6.01
N ILE A 12 -28.58 13.45 -6.28
CA ILE A 12 -27.25 13.16 -6.81
C ILE A 12 -26.47 12.27 -5.83
N GLN A 13 -26.44 12.62 -4.55
CA GLN A 13 -25.75 11.84 -3.52
C GLN A 13 -26.34 10.43 -3.39
N ARG A 14 -27.67 10.29 -3.48
CA ARG A 14 -28.35 8.99 -3.47
C ARG A 14 -27.97 8.15 -4.69
N ALA A 15 -27.92 8.75 -5.88
CA ALA A 15 -27.48 8.07 -7.09
C ALA A 15 -26.04 7.57 -6.98
N HIS A 16 -25.13 8.39 -6.42
CA HIS A 16 -23.75 7.97 -6.15
C HIS A 16 -23.67 6.77 -5.19
N SER A 17 -24.47 6.78 -4.12
CA SER A 17 -24.55 5.65 -3.19
C SER A 17 -25.01 4.36 -3.89
N PHE A 18 -26.03 4.43 -4.75
CA PHE A 18 -26.45 3.26 -5.54
C PHE A 18 -25.37 2.77 -6.49
N LEU A 19 -24.65 3.67 -7.15
CA LEU A 19 -23.56 3.30 -8.05
C LEU A 19 -22.42 2.59 -7.31
N ASN A 20 -22.09 3.01 -6.09
CA ASN A 20 -21.10 2.34 -5.24
C ASN A 20 -21.51 0.88 -4.96
N ILE A 21 -22.75 0.68 -4.49
CA ILE A 21 -23.29 -0.65 -4.18
C ILE A 21 -23.33 -1.54 -5.43
N LEU A 22 -23.84 -1.02 -6.54
CA LEU A 22 -23.92 -1.76 -7.80
C LEU A 22 -22.55 -2.24 -8.29
N SER A 23 -21.49 -1.49 -8.00
CA SER A 23 -20.12 -1.86 -8.41
C SER A 23 -19.55 -2.99 -7.60
N VAL A 24 -19.86 -3.02 -6.30
CA VAL A 24 -19.50 -4.17 -5.45
C VAL A 24 -20.18 -5.43 -5.98
N PHE A 25 -21.48 -5.36 -6.29
CA PHE A 25 -22.20 -6.50 -6.87
C PHE A 25 -21.68 -6.91 -8.25
N GLU A 26 -21.33 -5.94 -9.09
CA GLU A 26 -20.75 -6.24 -10.39
C GLU A 26 -19.39 -6.93 -10.26
N ALA A 27 -18.53 -6.45 -9.38
CA ALA A 27 -17.26 -7.09 -9.05
C ALA A 27 -17.48 -8.50 -8.48
N GLU A 28 -18.48 -8.69 -7.61
CA GLU A 28 -18.84 -10.00 -7.05
C GLU A 28 -19.25 -10.99 -8.14
N ILE A 29 -20.17 -10.60 -9.04
CA ILE A 29 -20.62 -11.42 -10.16
C ILE A 29 -19.43 -11.74 -11.09
N ALA A 30 -18.57 -10.76 -11.35
CA ALA A 30 -17.36 -10.97 -12.14
C ALA A 30 -16.40 -11.96 -11.48
N CYS A 31 -16.20 -11.88 -10.16
CA CYS A 31 -15.41 -12.83 -9.38
C CYS A 31 -15.98 -14.26 -9.46
N GLN A 32 -17.30 -14.42 -9.26
CA GLN A 32 -17.97 -15.72 -9.35
C GLN A 32 -17.82 -16.36 -10.74
N ASN A 33 -17.84 -15.53 -11.78
CA ASN A 33 -17.62 -15.96 -13.17
C ASN A 33 -16.14 -16.03 -13.57
N LYS A 34 -15.21 -15.76 -12.65
CA LYS A 34 -13.75 -15.67 -12.90
C LYS A 34 -13.38 -14.69 -14.03
N SER A 35 -14.23 -13.68 -14.25
CA SER A 35 -14.04 -12.64 -15.25
C SER A 35 -13.16 -11.53 -14.68
N TRP A 36 -11.88 -11.84 -14.48
CA TRP A 36 -10.91 -10.93 -13.86
C TRP A 36 -10.71 -9.61 -14.62
N ARG A 37 -10.83 -9.66 -15.96
CA ARG A 37 -10.81 -8.44 -16.79
C ARG A 37 -11.94 -7.49 -16.42
N ARG A 38 -13.16 -8.01 -16.17
CA ARG A 38 -14.29 -7.16 -15.79
C ARG A 38 -14.08 -6.55 -14.41
N VAL A 39 -13.49 -7.30 -13.47
CA VAL A 39 -13.11 -6.75 -12.16
C VAL A 39 -12.18 -5.54 -12.32
N LEU A 40 -11.14 -5.66 -13.17
CA LEU A 40 -10.22 -4.55 -13.43
C LEU A 40 -10.93 -3.34 -14.04
N GLU A 41 -11.84 -3.56 -15.00
CA GLU A 41 -12.65 -2.49 -15.58
C GLU A 41 -13.51 -1.79 -14.53
N VAL A 42 -14.15 -2.53 -13.63
CA VAL A 42 -14.95 -1.94 -12.53
C VAL A 42 -14.08 -1.10 -11.60
N ILE A 43 -12.87 -1.57 -11.26
CA ILE A 43 -11.93 -0.81 -10.43
C ILE A 43 -11.53 0.49 -11.14
N ASP A 44 -11.13 0.42 -12.41
CA ASP A 44 -10.69 1.58 -13.21
C ASP A 44 -11.80 2.61 -13.44
N GLU A 45 -13.01 2.14 -13.77
CA GLU A 45 -14.21 2.97 -13.88
C GLU A 45 -14.47 3.72 -12.57
N ARG A 46 -14.24 3.09 -11.42
CA ARG A 46 -14.42 3.72 -10.11
C ARG A 46 -13.30 4.67 -9.74
N THR A 47 -12.04 4.31 -9.96
CA THR A 47 -10.90 5.19 -9.70
C THR A 47 -10.99 6.49 -10.51
N SER A 48 -11.61 6.44 -11.69
CA SER A 48 -11.83 7.62 -12.54
C SER A 48 -12.94 8.57 -12.06
N MET A 49 -13.77 8.17 -11.08
CA MET A 49 -14.87 8.98 -10.58
C MET A 49 -14.46 9.83 -9.37
N ALA A 50 -14.82 11.12 -9.39
CA ALA A 50 -14.47 12.06 -8.32
C ALA A 50 -15.04 11.67 -6.94
N ILE A 51 -16.22 11.01 -6.90
CA ILE A 51 -16.92 10.65 -5.68
C ILE A 51 -17.13 9.13 -5.64
N VAL A 52 -16.15 8.40 -5.12
CA VAL A 52 -16.27 6.97 -4.78
C VAL A 52 -16.03 6.77 -3.30
N ASP A 53 -16.90 6.03 -2.65
CA ASP A 53 -16.75 5.72 -1.24
C ASP A 53 -15.58 4.74 -1.01
N LEU A 54 -14.72 5.00 -0.02
CA LEU A 54 -13.60 4.11 0.32
C LEU A 54 -14.11 2.69 0.63
N GLY A 55 -15.29 2.59 1.25
CA GLY A 55 -15.96 1.32 1.52
C GLY A 55 -16.27 0.50 0.27
N THR A 56 -16.37 1.12 -0.91
CA THR A 56 -16.54 0.41 -2.20
C THR A 56 -15.28 -0.38 -2.53
N PHE A 57 -14.12 0.25 -2.45
CA PHE A 57 -12.85 -0.43 -2.72
C PHE A 57 -12.51 -1.44 -1.61
N GLU A 58 -12.89 -1.18 -0.35
CA GLU A 58 -12.77 -2.14 0.75
C GLU A 58 -13.54 -3.42 0.42
N ALA A 59 -14.83 -3.29 0.07
CA ALA A 59 -15.66 -4.43 -0.25
C ALA A 59 -15.15 -5.20 -1.48
N ILE A 60 -14.70 -4.52 -2.53
CA ILE A 60 -14.10 -5.18 -3.71
C ILE A 60 -12.81 -5.92 -3.32
N THR A 61 -11.96 -5.31 -2.50
CA THR A 61 -10.70 -5.93 -2.04
C THR A 61 -10.98 -7.16 -1.19
N ASP A 62 -11.92 -7.09 -0.26
CA ASP A 62 -12.33 -8.22 0.59
C ASP A 62 -12.90 -9.38 -0.24
N LEU A 63 -13.74 -9.06 -1.23
CA LEU A 63 -14.24 -10.05 -2.19
C LEU A 63 -13.10 -10.76 -2.90
N LEU A 64 -12.10 -10.02 -3.41
CA LEU A 64 -10.96 -10.61 -4.11
C LEU A 64 -10.05 -11.41 -3.18
N TRP A 65 -9.88 -10.98 -1.94
CA TRP A 65 -9.00 -11.62 -0.96
C TRP A 65 -9.43 -13.06 -0.64
N VAL A 66 -10.73 -13.33 -0.61
CA VAL A 66 -11.27 -14.68 -0.34
C VAL A 66 -11.25 -15.60 -1.56
N GLN A 67 -11.04 -15.06 -2.77
CA GLN A 67 -11.01 -15.85 -4.01
C GLN A 67 -9.63 -16.50 -4.20
N LYS A 68 -9.55 -17.81 -3.99
CA LYS A 68 -8.30 -18.58 -4.17
C LYS A 68 -7.73 -18.54 -5.59
N ASP A 69 -8.59 -18.35 -6.58
CA ASP A 69 -8.22 -18.33 -7.99
C ASP A 69 -7.95 -16.90 -8.51
N CYS A 70 -7.98 -15.89 -7.63
CA CYS A 70 -7.74 -14.50 -8.01
C CYS A 70 -6.29 -14.31 -8.45
N PRO A 71 -6.04 -13.79 -9.68
CA PRO A 71 -4.69 -13.43 -10.10
C PRO A 71 -4.13 -12.32 -9.21
N ALA A 72 -2.85 -12.46 -8.83
CA ALA A 72 -2.17 -11.49 -7.96
C ALA A 72 -2.23 -10.05 -8.52
N GLU A 73 -2.21 -9.86 -9.84
CA GLU A 73 -2.34 -8.54 -10.48
C GLU A 73 -3.69 -7.85 -10.22
N VAL A 74 -4.76 -8.64 -10.13
CA VAL A 74 -6.11 -8.12 -9.95
C VAL A 74 -6.30 -7.69 -8.50
N LEU A 75 -5.82 -8.51 -7.57
CA LEU A 75 -5.78 -8.13 -6.16
C LEU A 75 -4.88 -6.91 -5.93
N LEU A 76 -3.71 -6.87 -6.58
CA LEU A 76 -2.81 -5.72 -6.53
C LEU A 76 -3.51 -4.44 -7.02
N ALA A 77 -4.22 -4.48 -8.14
CA ALA A 77 -4.95 -3.33 -8.65
C ALA A 77 -6.01 -2.80 -7.65
N ALA A 78 -6.75 -3.71 -7.00
CA ALA A 78 -7.72 -3.32 -5.97
C ALA A 78 -7.04 -2.69 -4.74
N LEU A 79 -5.94 -3.28 -4.28
CA LEU A 79 -5.13 -2.76 -3.17
C LEU A 79 -4.52 -1.39 -3.48
N GLU A 80 -4.07 -1.16 -4.71
CA GLU A 80 -3.55 0.15 -5.12
C GLU A 80 -4.66 1.20 -5.22
N ALA A 81 -5.83 0.82 -5.75
CA ALA A 81 -6.98 1.71 -5.86
C ALA A 81 -7.47 2.17 -4.47
N ILE A 82 -7.59 1.24 -3.52
CA ILE A 82 -7.99 1.59 -2.15
C ILE A 82 -6.92 2.42 -1.43
N LEU A 83 -5.63 2.12 -1.61
CA LEU A 83 -4.55 2.87 -0.99
C LEU A 83 -4.54 4.31 -1.49
N HIS A 84 -4.60 4.54 -2.80
CA HIS A 84 -4.66 5.89 -3.37
C HIS A 84 -5.91 6.64 -2.94
N ALA A 85 -7.08 6.00 -2.97
CA ALA A 85 -8.33 6.61 -2.50
C ALA A 85 -8.27 7.01 -1.02
N SER A 86 -7.55 6.25 -0.19
CA SER A 86 -7.38 6.56 1.23
C SER A 86 -6.48 7.77 1.48
N LEU A 87 -5.42 7.94 0.67
CA LEU A 87 -4.48 9.06 0.77
C LEU A 87 -5.10 10.36 0.24
N ASP A 88 -5.76 10.32 -0.92
CA ASP A 88 -6.32 11.52 -1.58
C ASP A 88 -7.41 12.22 -0.75
N ARG A 89 -8.10 11.48 0.12
CA ARG A 89 -9.29 11.95 0.84
C ARG A 89 -9.01 12.32 2.28
N SER A 90 -7.76 12.23 2.75
CA SER A 90 -7.36 12.40 4.15
C SER A 90 -8.22 11.56 5.12
N ALA A 91 -8.80 10.47 4.63
CA ALA A 91 -9.66 9.54 5.37
C ALA A 91 -8.88 8.30 5.81
N LEU A 92 -7.58 8.49 6.07
CA LEU A 92 -6.63 7.42 6.28
C LEU A 92 -6.83 6.80 7.67
N SER A 93 -7.18 5.52 7.71
CA SER A 93 -6.94 4.70 8.89
C SER A 93 -5.54 4.10 8.76
N VAL A 94 -4.62 4.50 9.65
CA VAL A 94 -3.22 4.04 9.56
C VAL A 94 -3.11 2.53 9.75
N ASP A 95 -3.95 1.92 10.59
CA ASP A 95 -4.03 0.46 10.74
C ASP A 95 -4.40 -0.22 9.41
N LYS A 96 -5.47 0.21 8.74
CA LYS A 96 -5.87 -0.38 7.45
C LYS A 96 -4.82 -0.14 6.36
N PHE A 97 -4.32 1.09 6.25
CA PHE A 97 -3.28 1.47 5.32
C PHE A 97 -2.04 0.56 5.44
N SER A 98 -1.56 0.36 6.67
CA SER A 98 -0.37 -0.45 6.92
C SER A 98 -0.52 -1.90 6.44
N ARG A 99 -1.71 -2.48 6.62
CA ARG A 99 -2.02 -3.85 6.16
C ARG A 99 -2.11 -3.95 4.64
N TRP A 100 -2.77 -2.99 3.99
CA TRP A 100 -2.86 -2.96 2.52
C TRP A 100 -1.47 -2.78 1.90
N LEU A 101 -0.66 -1.89 2.46
CA LEU A 101 0.70 -1.65 2.01
C LEU A 101 1.58 -2.89 2.17
N ARG A 102 1.49 -3.59 3.31
CA ARG A 102 2.16 -4.89 3.49
C ARG A 102 1.75 -5.87 2.38
N ALA A 103 0.46 -5.98 2.08
CA ALA A 103 -0.04 -6.90 1.06
C ALA A 103 0.53 -6.55 -0.33
N ILE A 104 0.51 -5.26 -0.70
CA ILE A 104 1.10 -4.75 -1.95
C ILE A 104 2.58 -5.13 -2.05
N CYS A 105 3.37 -4.76 -1.04
CA CYS A 105 4.80 -5.05 -1.00
C CYS A 105 5.08 -6.56 -1.05
N THR A 106 4.29 -7.38 -0.35
CA THR A 106 4.43 -8.84 -0.38
C THR A 106 4.19 -9.40 -1.78
N ILE A 107 3.15 -8.94 -2.48
CA ILE A 107 2.84 -9.35 -3.85
C ILE A 107 3.99 -8.95 -4.79
N LEU A 108 4.42 -7.69 -4.76
CA LEU A 108 5.48 -7.16 -5.63
C LEU A 108 6.81 -7.90 -5.40
N LEU A 109 7.24 -8.02 -4.15
CA LEU A 109 8.53 -8.63 -3.81
C LEU A 109 8.55 -10.15 -4.08
N SER A 110 7.39 -10.82 -4.06
CA SER A 110 7.32 -12.25 -4.40
C SER A 110 7.70 -12.56 -5.86
N ARG A 111 7.50 -11.61 -6.78
CA ARG A 111 7.87 -11.73 -8.20
C ARG A 111 9.35 -11.43 -8.43
N ASN A 112 9.93 -10.61 -7.57
CA ASN A 112 11.33 -10.21 -7.55
C ASN A 112 11.86 -9.68 -8.90
N LEU A 113 11.01 -9.04 -9.70
CA LEU A 113 11.44 -8.30 -10.88
C LEU A 113 11.95 -6.92 -10.45
N THR A 114 12.91 -6.35 -11.19
CA THR A 114 13.43 -5.00 -10.91
C THR A 114 12.33 -3.95 -10.88
N ALA A 115 11.38 -4.00 -11.83
CA ALA A 115 10.24 -3.09 -11.84
C ALA A 115 9.37 -3.20 -10.58
N ASP A 116 9.14 -4.43 -10.09
CA ASP A 116 8.33 -4.67 -8.90
C ASP A 116 9.04 -4.19 -7.63
N ARG A 117 10.36 -4.44 -7.49
CA ARG A 117 11.15 -3.91 -6.36
C ARG A 117 11.16 -2.38 -6.36
N MET A 118 11.31 -1.76 -7.53
CA MET A 118 11.29 -0.30 -7.67
C MET A 118 9.92 0.29 -7.33
N LYS A 119 8.82 -0.41 -7.63
CA LYS A 119 7.48 0.00 -7.21
C LYS A 119 7.28 -0.20 -5.71
N ALA A 120 7.75 -1.33 -5.15
CA ALA A 120 7.64 -1.64 -3.73
C ALA A 120 8.39 -0.63 -2.83
N ILE A 121 9.61 -0.20 -3.20
CA ILE A 121 10.32 0.82 -2.43
C ILE A 121 9.56 2.14 -2.41
N GLY A 122 8.87 2.51 -3.49
CA GLY A 122 8.01 3.70 -3.54
C GLY A 122 6.86 3.63 -2.53
N TYR A 123 6.23 2.46 -2.37
CA TYR A 123 5.23 2.27 -1.31
C TYR A 123 5.85 2.34 0.08
N VAL A 124 7.02 1.75 0.29
CA VAL A 124 7.72 1.86 1.58
C VAL A 124 8.07 3.31 1.92
N GLU A 125 8.48 4.12 0.95
CA GLU A 125 8.72 5.55 1.14
C GLU A 125 7.44 6.29 1.57
N GLN A 126 6.26 5.90 1.04
CA GLN A 126 4.97 6.40 1.54
C GLN A 126 4.70 5.97 2.98
N ALA A 127 4.97 4.70 3.35
CA ALA A 127 4.85 4.24 4.74
C ALA A 127 5.75 5.02 5.69
N VAL A 128 6.97 5.37 5.25
CA VAL A 128 7.89 6.23 6.02
C VAL A 128 7.32 7.63 6.22
N GLY A 129 6.64 8.19 5.23
CA GLY A 129 5.91 9.46 5.37
C GLY A 129 4.83 9.40 6.45
N VAL A 130 3.97 8.38 6.40
CA VAL A 130 2.91 8.16 7.40
C VAL A 130 3.50 7.90 8.80
N LEU A 131 4.61 7.15 8.90
CA LEU A 131 5.35 6.94 10.14
C LEU A 131 5.87 8.24 10.76
N GLN A 132 6.34 9.18 9.93
CA GLN A 132 6.83 10.47 10.37
C GLN A 132 5.70 11.37 10.86
N GLU A 133 4.60 11.41 10.11
CA GLU A 133 3.40 12.20 10.43
C GLU A 133 2.76 11.75 11.76
N HIS A 134 2.70 10.44 12.01
CA HIS A 134 2.09 9.85 13.20
C HIS A 134 3.11 9.32 14.22
N SER A 135 4.18 10.09 14.45
CA SER A 135 5.29 9.69 15.33
C SER A 135 5.15 10.13 16.78
N GLU A 136 4.16 10.97 17.10
CA GLU A 136 3.96 11.50 18.45
C GLU A 136 3.55 10.41 19.44
N GLU A 137 4.07 10.51 20.67
CA GLU A 137 3.78 9.54 21.72
C GLU A 137 2.30 9.61 22.12
N GLY A 138 1.60 8.48 22.02
CA GLY A 138 0.17 8.39 22.31
C GLY A 138 -0.75 8.76 21.15
N ASP A 139 -0.23 8.95 19.93
CA ASP A 139 -1.07 9.17 18.74
C ASP A 139 -1.99 7.94 18.50
N PRO A 140 -3.33 8.11 18.50
CA PRO A 140 -4.26 7.02 18.19
C PRO A 140 -4.13 6.48 16.76
N GLN A 141 -3.50 7.22 15.85
CA GLN A 141 -3.16 6.81 14.48
C GLN A 141 -1.68 6.41 14.34
N ALA A 142 -0.98 6.18 15.46
CA ALA A 142 0.38 5.67 15.42
C ALA A 142 0.45 4.38 14.59
N TYR A 143 1.44 4.33 13.70
CA TYR A 143 1.66 3.15 12.84
C TYR A 143 1.81 1.88 13.69
N PRO A 144 1.12 0.76 13.39
CA PRO A 144 1.15 -0.42 14.26
C PRO A 144 2.56 -0.99 14.43
N MET A 145 2.92 -1.37 15.66
CA MET A 145 4.31 -1.73 16.01
C MET A 145 4.80 -2.98 15.28
N ASP A 146 3.95 -3.99 15.12
CA ASP A 146 4.20 -5.18 14.32
C ASP A 146 4.47 -4.84 12.84
N GLU A 147 3.73 -3.87 12.29
CA GLU A 147 3.93 -3.35 10.95
C GLU A 147 5.28 -2.63 10.79
N ARG A 148 5.71 -1.86 11.80
CA ARG A 148 7.06 -1.25 11.81
C ARG A 148 8.17 -2.29 11.78
N HIS A 149 8.02 -3.36 12.58
CA HIS A 149 8.98 -4.46 12.61
C HIS A 149 9.03 -5.19 11.28
N TRP A 150 7.87 -5.47 10.69
CA TRP A 150 7.77 -6.10 9.38
C TRP A 150 8.39 -5.24 8.27
N LEU A 151 8.08 -3.94 8.25
CA LEU A 151 8.67 -3.00 7.30
C LEU A 151 10.19 -3.01 7.41
N MET A 152 10.72 -2.87 8.64
CA MET A 152 12.16 -2.88 8.89
C MET A 152 12.83 -4.16 8.40
N GLY A 153 12.24 -5.33 8.70
CA GLY A 153 12.76 -6.62 8.22
C GLY A 153 12.76 -6.71 6.71
N THR A 154 11.66 -6.26 6.08
CA THR A 154 11.46 -6.32 4.62
C THR A 154 12.47 -5.45 3.89
N VAL A 155 12.64 -4.18 4.30
CA VAL A 155 13.61 -3.27 3.65
C VAL A 155 15.05 -3.73 3.83
N TYR A 156 15.40 -4.23 5.01
CA TYR A 156 16.76 -4.70 5.27
C TYR A 156 17.07 -5.94 4.45
N ASN A 157 16.18 -6.93 4.44
CA ASN A 157 16.38 -8.17 3.69
C ASN A 157 16.43 -7.90 2.18
N THR A 158 15.52 -7.09 1.65
CA THR A 158 15.51 -6.72 0.22
C THR A 158 16.78 -5.94 -0.14
N GLY A 159 17.26 -5.05 0.73
CA GLY A 159 18.54 -4.35 0.52
C GLY A 159 19.74 -5.30 0.44
N ILE A 160 19.77 -6.33 1.28
CA ILE A 160 20.79 -7.39 1.24
C ILE A 160 20.72 -8.20 -0.06
N GLU A 161 19.51 -8.57 -0.50
CA GLU A 161 19.30 -9.28 -1.75
C GLU A 161 19.76 -8.47 -2.97
N CYS A 162 19.33 -7.20 -3.08
CA CYS A 162 19.78 -6.29 -4.14
C CYS A 162 21.30 -6.16 -4.17
N LEU A 163 21.92 -6.07 -3.00
CA LEU A 163 23.36 -5.96 -2.89
C LEU A 163 24.09 -7.25 -3.31
N HIS A 164 23.58 -8.42 -2.93
CA HIS A 164 24.12 -9.69 -3.42
C HIS A 164 24.00 -9.83 -4.94
N MET A 165 22.97 -9.22 -5.53
CA MET A 165 22.80 -9.12 -6.99
C MET A 165 23.59 -7.97 -7.63
N SER A 166 24.38 -7.22 -6.86
CA SER A 166 25.14 -6.04 -7.31
C SER A 166 24.28 -4.90 -7.88
N PHE A 167 22.99 -4.84 -7.51
CA PHE A 167 22.11 -3.71 -7.77
C PHE A 167 22.36 -2.62 -6.73
N LEU A 168 23.52 -1.96 -6.83
CA LEU A 168 24.01 -1.04 -5.79
C LEU A 168 23.07 0.14 -5.54
N ASP A 169 22.50 0.73 -6.59
CA ASP A 169 21.56 1.85 -6.47
C ASP A 169 20.25 1.43 -5.78
N GLU A 170 19.73 0.25 -6.12
CA GLU A 170 18.55 -0.31 -5.45
C GLU A 170 18.86 -0.60 -3.97
N ALA A 171 19.97 -1.30 -3.70
CA ALA A 171 20.40 -1.65 -2.36
C ALA A 171 20.54 -0.42 -1.46
N LYS A 172 21.15 0.66 -1.98
CA LYS A 172 21.29 1.94 -1.28
C LYS A 172 19.93 2.48 -0.83
N ARG A 173 18.94 2.58 -1.74
CA ARG A 173 17.61 3.09 -1.42
C ARG A 173 16.92 2.26 -0.33
N TRP A 174 17.01 0.94 -0.42
CA TRP A 174 16.47 0.03 0.60
C TRP A 174 17.13 0.23 1.97
N PHE A 175 18.45 0.39 2.03
CA PHE A 175 19.15 0.64 3.29
C PHE A 175 18.88 2.03 3.88
N GLU A 176 18.69 3.05 3.04
CA GLU A 176 18.29 4.40 3.49
C GLU A 176 16.89 4.38 4.11
N ALA A 177 15.93 3.68 3.49
CA ALA A 177 14.63 3.44 4.09
C ALA A 177 14.74 2.67 5.42
N ALA A 178 15.57 1.62 5.46
CA ALA A 178 15.83 0.84 6.68
C ALA A 178 16.37 1.70 7.83
N ALA A 179 17.38 2.53 7.57
CA ALA A 179 17.95 3.44 8.56
C ALA A 179 16.91 4.44 9.09
N THR A 180 16.01 4.91 8.21
CA THR A 180 14.93 5.81 8.59
C THR A 180 13.91 5.13 9.50
N ILE A 181 13.50 3.91 9.15
CA ILE A 181 12.50 3.11 9.91
C ILE A 181 13.03 2.71 11.29
N CYS A 182 14.34 2.49 11.44
CA CYS A 182 14.96 2.17 12.72
C CYS A 182 14.59 3.16 13.83
N ARG A 183 14.37 4.44 13.52
CA ARG A 183 14.00 5.46 14.51
C ARG A 183 12.63 5.24 15.15
N TYR A 184 11.78 4.41 14.54
CA TYR A 184 10.39 4.22 14.94
C TYR A 184 10.13 2.86 15.60
N ILE A 185 11.18 2.09 15.88
CA ILE A 185 11.11 0.77 16.51
C ILE A 185 11.97 0.72 17.79
N PRO A 186 11.61 -0.12 18.78
CA PRO A 186 12.46 -0.37 19.95
C PRO A 186 13.85 -0.84 19.54
N ASP A 187 14.87 -0.43 20.31
CA ASP A 187 16.29 -0.68 20.02
C ASP A 187 16.75 -0.16 18.65
N GLY A 188 16.10 0.91 18.17
CA GLY A 188 16.33 1.53 16.89
C GLY A 188 17.78 1.89 16.61
N GLU A 189 18.49 2.44 17.61
CA GLU A 189 19.91 2.84 17.48
C GLU A 189 20.81 1.64 17.18
N ALA A 190 20.67 0.55 17.94
CA ALA A 190 21.46 -0.68 17.73
C ALA A 190 21.16 -1.30 16.35
N ARG A 191 19.90 -1.25 15.91
CA ARG A 191 19.52 -1.72 14.56
C ARG A 191 20.08 -0.81 13.47
N ALA A 192 20.03 0.52 13.64
CA ALA A 192 20.61 1.48 12.71
C ALA A 192 22.13 1.33 12.58
N GLU A 193 22.82 1.06 13.68
CA GLU A 193 24.25 0.76 13.67
C GLU A 193 24.54 -0.51 12.87
N ARG A 194 23.72 -1.57 13.06
CA ARG A 194 23.84 -2.81 12.29
C ARG A 194 23.60 -2.59 10.78
N VAL A 195 22.57 -1.83 10.41
CA VAL A 195 22.31 -1.45 9.01
C VAL A 195 23.53 -0.75 8.42
N SER A 196 24.04 0.27 9.13
CA SER A 196 25.18 1.08 8.69
C SER A 196 26.45 0.25 8.53
N LYS A 197 26.78 -0.62 9.50
CA LYS A 197 27.93 -1.53 9.43
C LYS A 197 27.83 -2.50 8.26
N THR A 198 26.64 -3.08 8.05
CA THR A 198 26.40 -4.03 6.98
C THR A 198 26.57 -3.35 5.62
N TYR A 199 25.97 -2.18 5.44
CA TYR A 199 26.08 -1.38 4.23
C TYR A 199 27.52 -0.96 3.94
N ALA A 200 28.24 -0.43 4.94
CA ALA A 200 29.63 -0.02 4.80
C ALA A 200 30.58 -1.19 4.48
N SER A 201 30.44 -2.31 5.18
CA SER A 201 31.26 -3.52 4.94
C SER A 201 31.05 -4.08 3.54
N LEU A 202 29.84 -3.95 2.97
CA LEU A 202 29.51 -4.52 1.68
C LEU A 202 29.86 -3.55 0.54
N LEU A 203 29.68 -2.24 0.70
CA LEU A 203 30.21 -1.24 -0.24
C LEU A 203 31.73 -1.37 -0.40
N ALA A 204 32.46 -1.59 0.70
CA ALA A 204 33.91 -1.80 0.64
C ALA A 204 34.33 -3.06 -0.15
N ARG A 205 33.44 -4.05 -0.31
CA ARG A 205 33.70 -5.30 -1.05
C ARG A 205 33.34 -5.25 -2.53
N TYR A 206 32.42 -4.37 -2.92
CA TYR A 206 31.87 -4.31 -4.29
C TYR A 206 32.04 -2.94 -4.97
N GLY A 207 32.53 -1.91 -4.25
CA GLY A 207 32.83 -0.58 -4.78
C GLY A 207 34.27 -0.39 -5.25
N GLY A 208 34.95 -1.48 -5.61
CA GLY A 208 36.30 -1.49 -6.19
C GLY A 208 36.28 -1.95 -7.64
#